data_AF-A0A4V2NV44-F1
#
_entry.id   AF-A0A4V2NV44-F1
#
_cell.length_a   1.000
_cell.length_b   1.000
_cell.length_c   1.000
_cell.angle_alpha   90.00
_cell.angle_beta   90.00
_cell.angle_gamma   90.00
#
_symmetry.space_group_name_H-M   'P 1'
#
loop_
_entity.id
_entity.type
_entity.pdbx_description
1 polymer ?
#
loop_
_entity_poly.entity_id
_entity_poly.type
_entity_poly.pdbx_seq_one_letter_code
_entity_poly.pdbx_strand_id
1 'polypeptide(L)'
;MDEKAFLQLLNDKAQSLGINPFLLLSGLEGLYTFREVPLNEINMEFLDSLVLTLLALRIGDQFHGLAEEQLGHERPQVQEAARRELEIIPDAELEASNDPYLRSFAAVLSGKAPIRRYHIKALEAAAQEVHHVQLRYNNSSIGAIMIEVCKTELSDVLPLGSLFNA
;
A
#
# COMPACT_ATOMS: atom_id res chain seq x y z
N MET A 1 9.15 -19.62 -10.09
CA MET A 1 8.18 -19.81 -8.99
C MET A 1 6.80 -19.50 -9.57
N ASP A 2 5.80 -20.35 -9.30
CA ASP A 2 4.42 -20.07 -9.70
C ASP A 2 3.88 -18.89 -8.86
N GLU A 3 3.37 -17.86 -9.53
CA GLU A 3 2.83 -16.66 -8.89
C GLU A 3 1.70 -16.99 -7.91
N LYS A 4 0.86 -17.98 -8.23
CA LYS A 4 -0.21 -18.41 -7.32
C LYS A 4 0.34 -19.06 -6.06
N ALA A 5 1.37 -19.89 -6.21
CA ALA A 5 2.03 -20.53 -5.07
C ALA A 5 2.74 -19.49 -4.18
N PHE A 6 3.36 -18.47 -4.79
CA PHE A 6 3.96 -17.35 -4.07
C PHE A 6 2.93 -16.56 -3.27
N LEU A 7 1.82 -16.16 -3.89
CA LEU A 7 0.76 -15.41 -3.22
C LEU A 7 0.13 -16.21 -2.07
N GLN A 8 -0.04 -17.52 -2.24
CA GLN A 8 -0.54 -18.39 -1.17
C GLN A 8 0.42 -18.42 0.02
N LEU A 9 1.71 -18.67 -0.23
CA LEU A 9 2.73 -18.68 0.84
C LEU A 9 2.81 -17.33 1.57
N LEU A 10 2.74 -16.24 0.82
CA LEU A 10 2.74 -14.89 1.38
C LEU A 10 1.51 -14.66 2.26
N ASN A 11 0.33 -15.07 1.81
CA ASN A 11 -0.89 -14.98 2.57
C ASN A 11 -0.84 -15.82 3.87
N ASP A 12 -0.38 -17.07 3.79
CA ASP A 12 -0.25 -17.94 4.96
C ASP A 12 0.72 -17.35 5.99
N LYS A 13 1.85 -16.78 5.52
CA LYS A 13 2.80 -16.11 6.41
C LYS A 13 2.22 -14.83 7.00
N ALA A 14 1.57 -14.00 6.21
CA ALA A 14 0.91 -12.78 6.69
C ALA A 14 -0.11 -13.09 7.80
N GLN A 15 -0.92 -14.13 7.63
CA GLN A 15 -1.87 -14.60 8.65
C GLN A 15 -1.15 -15.03 9.94
N SER A 16 -0.05 -15.78 9.85
CA SER A 16 0.74 -16.20 11.02
C SER A 16 1.33 -15.02 11.81
N LEU A 17 1.68 -13.93 11.11
CA LEU A 17 2.22 -12.69 11.70
C LEU A 17 1.11 -11.71 12.12
N GLY A 18 -0.16 -12.02 11.82
CA GLY A 18 -1.30 -11.14 12.00
C GLY A 18 -1.24 -9.86 11.15
N ILE A 19 -0.43 -9.84 10.09
CA ILE A 19 -0.26 -8.71 9.18
C ILE A 19 -1.23 -8.87 8.02
N ASN A 20 -1.80 -7.76 7.54
CA ASN A 20 -2.59 -7.78 6.32
C ASN A 20 -1.73 -8.28 5.13
N PRO A 21 -2.17 -9.31 4.37
CA PRO A 21 -1.40 -9.83 3.24
C PRO A 21 -1.02 -8.78 2.20
N PHE A 22 -1.90 -7.80 1.93
CA PHE A 22 -1.60 -6.71 1.00
C PHE A 22 -0.56 -5.75 1.56
N LEU A 23 -0.52 -5.56 2.87
CA LEU A 23 0.54 -4.76 3.50
C LEU A 23 1.89 -5.46 3.38
N LEU A 24 1.94 -6.78 3.63
CA LEU A 24 3.18 -7.56 3.48
C LEU A 24 3.69 -7.54 2.03
N LEU A 25 2.79 -7.71 1.06
CA LEU A 25 3.12 -7.60 -0.36
C LEU A 25 3.62 -6.20 -0.74
N SER A 26 2.93 -5.15 -0.27
CA SER A 26 3.34 -3.75 -0.49
C SER A 26 4.71 -3.44 0.12
N GLY A 27 5.01 -4.02 1.28
CA GLY A 27 6.30 -3.97 1.93
C GLY A 27 7.42 -4.57 1.08
N LEU A 28 7.20 -5.79 0.57
CA LEU A 28 8.17 -6.48 -0.29
C LEU A 28 8.44 -5.71 -1.58
N GLU A 29 7.41 -5.20 -2.24
CA GLU A 29 7.58 -4.39 -3.45
C GLU A 29 8.26 -3.05 -3.19
N GLY A 30 7.92 -2.40 -2.07
CA GLY A 30 8.62 -1.21 -1.59
C GLY A 30 10.11 -1.47 -1.45
N LEU A 31 10.48 -2.55 -0.76
CA LEU A 31 11.89 -2.97 -0.60
C LEU A 31 12.55 -3.36 -1.92
N TYR A 32 11.82 -4.01 -2.83
CA TYR A 32 12.34 -4.37 -4.14
C TYR A 32 12.73 -3.15 -4.99
N THR A 33 12.07 -2.01 -4.78
CA THR A 33 12.44 -0.73 -5.39
C THR A 33 13.85 -0.27 -4.97
N PHE A 34 14.32 -0.72 -3.80
CA PHE A 34 15.63 -0.42 -3.23
C PHE A 34 16.63 -1.57 -3.35
N ARG A 35 16.35 -2.62 -4.15
CA ARG A 35 17.20 -3.83 -4.22
C ARG A 35 18.67 -3.59 -4.61
N GLU A 36 18.98 -2.44 -5.21
CA GLU A 36 20.34 -2.04 -5.64
C GLU A 36 20.97 -1.00 -4.70
N VAL A 37 20.28 -0.64 -3.61
CA VAL A 37 20.72 0.35 -2.63
C VAL A 37 21.14 -0.36 -1.34
N PRO A 38 22.34 -0.09 -0.80
CA PRO A 38 22.75 -0.62 0.50
C PRO A 38 21.74 -0.26 1.59
N LEU A 39 21.44 -1.21 2.50
CA LEU A 39 20.37 -1.03 3.51
C LEU A 39 20.58 0.19 4.41
N ASN A 40 21.82 0.53 4.72
CA ASN A 40 22.18 1.70 5.53
C ASN A 40 22.01 3.05 4.78
N GLU A 41 21.78 3.01 3.47
CA GLU A 41 21.58 4.18 2.60
C GLU A 41 20.11 4.35 2.16
N ILE A 42 19.23 3.43 2.54
CA ILE A 42 17.80 3.53 2.21
C ILE A 42 17.18 4.76 2.90
N ASN A 43 16.49 5.57 2.10
CA ASN A 43 15.63 6.62 2.62
C ASN A 43 14.36 6.00 3.23
N MET A 44 14.37 5.83 4.55
CA MET A 44 13.27 5.19 5.28
C MET A 44 11.95 5.97 5.21
N GLU A 45 11.99 7.30 5.17
CA GLU A 45 10.77 8.12 5.04
C GLU A 45 10.09 7.91 3.68
N PHE A 46 10.90 7.82 2.62
CA PHE A 46 10.39 7.47 1.30
C PHE A 46 9.89 6.03 1.24
N LEU A 47 10.61 5.08 1.83
CA LEU A 47 10.17 3.69 1.91
C LEU A 47 8.82 3.57 2.64
N ASP A 48 8.65 4.26 3.77
CA ASP A 48 7.40 4.30 4.52
C ASP A 48 6.24 4.84 3.66
N SER A 49 6.48 5.96 2.98
CA SER A 49 5.51 6.59 2.08
C SER A 49 5.17 5.69 0.88
N LEU A 50 6.17 4.99 0.34
CA LEU A 50 6.00 4.06 -0.78
C LEU A 50 5.18 2.84 -0.37
N VAL A 51 5.46 2.22 0.78
CA VAL A 51 4.70 1.08 1.29
C VAL A 51 3.24 1.47 1.53
N LEU A 52 3.00 2.63 2.15
CA LEU A 52 1.64 3.15 2.35
C LEU A 52 0.93 3.38 1.00
N THR A 53 1.63 3.97 0.03
CA THR A 53 1.08 4.25 -1.31
C THR A 53 0.70 2.97 -2.04
N LEU A 54 1.59 1.96 -2.03
CA LEU A 54 1.35 0.66 -2.64
C LEU A 54 0.18 -0.08 -1.99
N LEU A 55 0.01 0.03 -0.68
CA LEU A 55 -1.14 -0.54 0.01
C LEU A 55 -2.43 0.20 -0.35
N ALA A 56 -2.40 1.53 -0.34
CA ALA A 56 -3.55 2.36 -0.67
C ALA A 56 -4.03 2.14 -2.12
N LEU A 57 -3.11 1.88 -3.08
CA LEU A 57 -3.48 1.51 -4.43
C LEU A 57 -4.26 0.18 -4.47
N ARG A 58 -3.78 -0.86 -3.78
CA ARG A 58 -4.46 -2.16 -3.74
C ARG A 58 -5.84 -2.09 -3.10
N ILE A 59 -5.97 -1.35 -1.99
CA ILE A 59 -7.26 -1.11 -1.35
C ILE A 59 -8.14 -0.25 -2.28
N GLY A 60 -7.54 0.72 -2.96
CA GLY A 60 -8.18 1.56 -3.95
C GLY A 60 -8.80 0.77 -5.10
N ASP A 61 -8.12 -0.26 -5.61
CA ASP A 61 -8.64 -1.13 -6.66
C ASP A 61 -9.94 -1.84 -6.23
N GLN A 62 -10.05 -2.22 -4.95
CA GLN A 62 -11.29 -2.80 -4.40
C GLN A 62 -12.41 -1.75 -4.37
N PHE A 63 -12.12 -0.54 -3.90
CA PHE A 63 -13.12 0.55 -3.91
C PHE A 63 -13.52 0.97 -5.32
N HIS A 64 -12.59 0.96 -6.27
CA HIS A 64 -12.86 1.22 -7.67
C HIS A 64 -13.84 0.18 -8.24
N GLY A 65 -13.53 -1.11 -8.07
CA GLY A 65 -14.42 -2.18 -8.52
C GLY A 65 -15.81 -2.12 -7.90
N LEU A 66 -15.90 -1.83 -6.60
CA LEU A 66 -17.17 -1.61 -5.91
C LEU A 66 -17.93 -0.42 -6.51
N ALA A 67 -17.27 0.71 -6.75
CA ALA A 67 -17.94 1.88 -7.33
C ALA A 67 -18.42 1.61 -8.76
N GLU A 68 -17.62 0.94 -9.60
CA GLU A 68 -18.00 0.55 -10.96
C GLU A 68 -19.23 -0.39 -10.96
N GLU A 69 -19.27 -1.38 -10.07
CA GLU A 69 -20.43 -2.27 -9.94
C GLU A 69 -21.71 -1.50 -9.58
N GLN A 70 -21.60 -0.51 -8.70
CA GLN A 70 -22.73 0.28 -8.22
C GLN A 70 -23.26 1.31 -9.24
N LEU A 71 -22.54 1.56 -10.35
CA LEU A 71 -23.07 2.38 -11.45
C LEU A 71 -24.28 1.74 -12.14
N GLY A 72 -24.37 0.39 -12.12
CA GLY A 72 -25.50 -0.36 -12.66
C GLY A 72 -26.69 -0.51 -11.71
N HIS A 73 -26.60 0.03 -10.49
CA HIS A 73 -27.59 -0.21 -9.44
C HIS A 73 -28.94 0.49 -9.74
N GLU A 74 -30.08 -0.13 -9.44
CA GLU A 74 -31.41 0.41 -9.80
C GLU A 74 -31.77 1.73 -9.11
N ARG A 75 -31.18 2.00 -7.95
CA ARG A 75 -31.43 3.22 -7.16
C ARG A 75 -30.53 4.39 -7.62
N PRO A 76 -31.09 5.53 -8.08
CA PRO A 76 -30.30 6.66 -8.55
C PRO A 76 -29.32 7.25 -7.51
N GLN A 77 -29.69 7.20 -6.22
CA GLN A 77 -28.82 7.68 -5.14
C GLN A 77 -27.52 6.86 -5.02
N VAL A 78 -27.60 5.56 -5.29
CA VAL A 78 -26.43 4.65 -5.25
C VAL A 78 -25.52 4.90 -6.44
N GLN A 79 -26.11 5.08 -7.64
CA GLN A 79 -25.35 5.45 -8.84
C GLN A 79 -24.62 6.79 -8.67
N GLU A 80 -25.28 7.78 -8.08
CA GLU A 80 -24.67 9.10 -7.87
C GLU A 80 -23.52 9.05 -6.87
N ALA A 81 -23.68 8.30 -5.76
CA ALA A 81 -22.59 8.05 -4.83
C ALA A 81 -21.41 7.36 -5.52
N ALA A 82 -21.67 6.33 -6.34
CA ALA A 82 -20.65 5.62 -7.09
C ALA A 82 -19.89 6.53 -8.07
N ARG A 83 -20.60 7.38 -8.83
CA ARG A 83 -19.98 8.37 -9.72
C ARG A 83 -19.05 9.30 -8.95
N ARG A 84 -19.50 9.78 -7.80
CA ARG A 84 -18.71 10.67 -6.95
C ARG A 84 -17.42 10.01 -6.47
N GLU A 85 -17.45 8.73 -6.08
CA GLU A 85 -16.24 8.00 -5.69
C GLU A 85 -15.23 7.86 -6.84
N LEU A 86 -15.73 7.76 -8.08
CA LEU A 86 -14.93 7.65 -9.28
C LEU A 86 -14.42 9.02 -9.78
N GLU A 87 -14.83 10.15 -9.24
CA GLU A 87 -14.34 11.46 -9.70
C GLU A 87 -12.83 11.60 -9.48
N ILE A 88 -12.14 12.16 -10.48
CA ILE A 88 -10.73 12.51 -10.40
C ILE A 88 -10.60 13.77 -9.55
N ILE A 89 -9.69 13.74 -8.57
CA ILE A 89 -9.29 14.90 -7.78
C ILE A 89 -8.30 15.71 -8.62
N PRO A 90 -8.57 16.99 -8.93
CA PRO A 90 -7.63 17.83 -9.68
C PRO A 90 -6.34 18.09 -8.92
N ASP A 91 -5.21 18.26 -9.64
CA ASP A 91 -3.90 18.53 -9.03
C ASP A 91 -3.92 19.76 -8.11
N ALA A 92 -4.62 20.82 -8.50
CA ALA A 92 -4.79 22.01 -7.67
C ALA A 92 -5.50 21.74 -6.32
N GLU A 93 -6.43 20.76 -6.28
CA GLU A 93 -7.09 20.34 -5.05
C GLU A 93 -6.16 19.46 -4.20
N LEU A 94 -5.33 18.62 -4.82
CA LEU A 94 -4.32 17.80 -4.14
C LEU A 94 -3.24 18.67 -3.48
N GLU A 95 -2.73 19.68 -4.19
CA GLU A 95 -1.72 20.61 -3.68
C GLU A 95 -2.23 21.46 -2.51
N ALA A 96 -3.51 21.88 -2.57
CA ALA A 96 -4.16 22.65 -1.52
C ALA A 96 -4.64 21.81 -0.32
N SER A 97 -4.54 20.47 -0.40
CA SER A 97 -4.99 19.58 0.66
C SER A 97 -4.16 19.72 1.94
N ASN A 98 -4.84 19.78 3.08
CA ASN A 98 -4.19 19.72 4.40
C ASN A 98 -3.87 18.28 4.84
N ASP A 99 -4.30 17.27 4.08
CA ASP A 99 -4.03 15.87 4.38
C ASP A 99 -2.58 15.50 3.96
N PRO A 100 -1.69 15.20 4.92
CA PRO A 100 -0.31 14.82 4.62
C PRO A 100 -0.22 13.49 3.85
N TYR A 101 -1.13 12.55 4.07
CA TYR A 101 -1.13 11.26 3.38
C TYR A 101 -1.52 11.44 1.91
N LEU A 102 -2.55 12.24 1.63
CA LEU A 102 -2.97 12.53 0.26
C LEU A 102 -1.89 13.26 -0.54
N ARG A 103 -1.18 14.22 0.07
CA ARG A 103 -0.06 14.91 -0.58
C ARG A 103 1.14 13.99 -0.82
N SER A 104 1.50 13.16 0.15
CA SER A 104 2.57 12.16 -0.02
C SER A 104 2.22 11.17 -1.12
N PHE A 105 0.99 10.65 -1.13
CA PHE A 105 0.47 9.77 -2.16
C PHE A 105 0.55 10.39 -3.56
N ALA A 106 0.11 11.65 -3.71
CA ALA A 106 0.20 12.39 -4.96
C ALA A 106 1.65 12.59 -5.42
N ALA A 107 2.56 12.91 -4.49
CA ALA A 107 3.98 13.08 -4.77
C ALA A 107 4.64 11.77 -5.22
N VAL A 108 4.33 10.64 -4.57
CA VAL A 108 4.84 9.31 -4.95
C VAL A 108 4.33 8.89 -6.33
N LEU A 109 3.04 9.14 -6.63
CA LEU A 109 2.47 8.85 -7.95
C LEU A 109 3.00 9.76 -9.06
N SER A 110 3.37 11.00 -8.74
CA SER A 110 4.01 11.95 -9.65
C SER A 110 3.26 12.10 -10.99
N GLY A 111 1.91 12.15 -10.94
CA GLY A 111 1.05 12.30 -12.11
C GLY A 111 0.98 11.09 -13.05
N LYS A 112 1.59 9.94 -12.69
CA LYS A 112 1.58 8.73 -13.53
C LYS A 112 0.22 8.03 -13.57
N ALA A 113 -0.65 8.29 -12.59
CA ALA A 113 -1.98 7.71 -12.48
C ALA A 113 -2.98 8.74 -11.93
N PRO A 114 -4.26 8.72 -12.36
CA PRO A 114 -5.27 9.62 -11.84
C PRO A 114 -5.60 9.29 -10.38
N ILE A 115 -5.64 10.31 -9.53
CA ILE A 115 -6.09 10.16 -8.14
C ILE A 115 -7.59 10.42 -8.10
N ARG A 116 -8.38 9.43 -7.72
CA ARG A 116 -9.84 9.53 -7.57
C ARG A 116 -10.27 9.66 -6.11
N ARG A 117 -11.51 10.10 -5.88
CA ARG A 117 -12.08 10.32 -4.53
C ARG A 117 -11.97 9.10 -3.62
N TYR A 118 -12.17 7.89 -4.15
CA TYR A 118 -12.03 6.68 -3.35
C TYR A 118 -10.63 6.48 -2.75
N HIS A 119 -9.57 7.06 -3.34
CA HIS A 119 -8.22 6.94 -2.78
C HIS A 119 -8.09 7.58 -1.40
N ILE A 120 -8.92 8.56 -1.06
CA ILE A 120 -8.93 9.16 0.29
C ILE A 120 -9.30 8.09 1.32
N LYS A 121 -10.38 7.34 1.08
CA LYS A 121 -10.79 6.23 1.95
C LYS A 121 -9.79 5.08 1.93
N ALA A 122 -9.17 4.81 0.77
CA ALA A 122 -8.14 3.81 0.66
C ALA A 122 -6.88 4.16 1.48
N LEU A 123 -6.50 5.44 1.49
CA LEU A 123 -5.40 5.95 2.32
C LEU A 123 -5.73 5.88 3.81
N GLU A 124 -6.94 6.23 4.22
CA GLU A 124 -7.39 6.09 5.61
C GLU A 124 -7.32 4.62 6.07
N ALA A 125 -7.83 3.70 5.26
CA ALA A 125 -7.77 2.26 5.56
C ALA A 125 -6.31 1.75 5.59
N ALA A 126 -5.49 2.15 4.62
CA ALA A 126 -4.07 1.78 4.58
C ALA A 126 -3.32 2.31 5.81
N ALA A 127 -3.59 3.55 6.22
CA ALA A 127 -2.98 4.16 7.41
C ALA A 127 -3.36 3.43 8.69
N GLN A 128 -4.62 2.98 8.82
CA GLN A 128 -5.06 2.17 9.95
C GLN A 128 -4.35 0.81 10.00
N GLU A 129 -4.23 0.12 8.87
CA GLU A 129 -3.51 -1.16 8.78
C GLU A 129 -2.03 -1.00 9.15
N VAL A 130 -1.38 0.04 8.62
CA VAL A 130 0.01 0.39 8.98
C VAL A 130 0.13 0.69 10.46
N HIS A 131 -0.80 1.47 11.02
CA HIS A 131 -0.78 1.82 12.45
C HIS A 131 -0.91 0.60 13.36
N HIS A 132 -1.79 -0.35 13.03
CA HIS A 132 -1.92 -1.59 13.78
C HIS A 132 -0.61 -2.40 13.80
N VAL A 133 0.10 -2.46 12.68
CA VAL A 133 1.40 -3.14 12.60
C VAL A 133 2.48 -2.37 13.36
N GLN A 134 2.53 -1.04 13.23
CA GLN A 134 3.45 -0.19 13.99
C GLN A 134 3.30 -0.39 15.51
N LEU A 135 2.06 -0.46 16.00
CA LEU A 135 1.77 -0.74 17.41
C LEU A 135 2.24 -2.13 17.83
N ARG A 136 2.02 -3.16 16.98
CA ARG A 136 2.41 -4.54 17.29
C ARG A 136 3.93 -4.71 17.38
N TYR A 137 4.66 -4.10 16.45
CA TYR A 137 6.12 -4.19 16.38
C TYR A 137 6.84 -3.11 17.21
N ASN A 138 6.09 -2.21 17.86
CA ASN A 138 6.62 -1.09 18.64
C ASN A 138 7.65 -0.26 17.85
N ASN A 139 7.37 -0.01 16.58
CA ASN A 139 8.23 0.74 15.67
C ASN A 139 7.37 1.66 14.79
N SER A 140 7.77 2.92 14.65
CA SER A 140 7.01 3.92 13.87
C SER A 140 7.30 3.85 12.37
N SER A 141 8.40 3.23 11.94
CA SER A 141 8.71 3.07 10.52
C SER A 141 8.17 1.73 10.01
N ILE A 142 7.21 1.78 9.09
CA ILE A 142 6.68 0.57 8.46
C ILE A 142 7.73 -0.11 7.59
N GLY A 143 8.57 0.65 6.91
CA GLY A 143 9.71 0.17 6.16
C GLY A 143 10.71 -0.59 7.03
N ALA A 144 11.01 -0.07 8.24
CA ALA A 144 11.90 -0.77 9.17
C ALA A 144 11.31 -2.12 9.60
N ILE A 145 9.99 -2.15 9.89
CA ILE A 145 9.28 -3.38 10.21
C ILE A 145 9.32 -4.34 9.03
N MET A 146 9.10 -3.87 7.80
CA MET A 146 9.16 -4.72 6.60
C MET A 146 10.56 -5.29 6.38
N ILE A 147 11.63 -4.52 6.61
CA ILE A 147 13.01 -5.02 6.56
C ILE A 147 13.19 -6.14 7.58
N GLU A 148 12.75 -5.94 8.83
CA GLU A 148 12.86 -6.92 9.90
C GLU A 148 12.11 -8.20 9.52
N VAL A 149 10.82 -8.10 9.19
CA VAL A 149 9.99 -9.23 8.75
C VAL A 149 10.63 -9.97 7.57
N CYS A 150 11.18 -9.25 6.61
CA CYS A 150 11.82 -9.89 5.46
C CYS A 150 13.11 -10.63 5.82
N LYS A 151 13.89 -10.10 6.78
CA LYS A 151 15.15 -10.71 7.24
C LYS A 151 14.96 -11.89 8.17
N THR A 152 13.95 -11.84 9.05
CA THR A 152 13.79 -12.82 10.14
C THR A 152 12.70 -13.83 9.86
N GLU A 153 11.59 -13.40 9.23
CA GLU A 153 10.38 -14.21 9.11
C GLU A 153 10.19 -14.80 7.71
N LEU A 154 10.68 -14.11 6.67
CA LEU A 154 10.51 -14.53 5.28
C LEU A 154 11.77 -15.11 4.63
N SER A 155 12.95 -14.99 5.26
CA SER A 155 14.21 -15.53 4.73
C SER A 155 14.16 -17.02 4.43
N ASP A 156 13.36 -17.74 5.22
CA ASP A 156 13.22 -19.20 5.15
C ASP A 156 12.13 -19.64 4.15
N VAL A 157 11.26 -18.71 3.75
CA VAL A 157 10.08 -18.96 2.90
C VAL A 157 10.30 -18.46 1.48
N LEU A 158 11.04 -17.36 1.34
CA LEU A 158 11.32 -16.70 0.07
C LEU A 158 12.84 -16.47 -0.04
N PRO A 159 13.47 -16.75 -1.19
CA PRO A 159 14.88 -16.44 -1.40
C PRO A 159 15.06 -14.93 -1.57
N LEU A 160 14.90 -14.18 -0.48
CA LEU A 160 15.03 -12.72 -0.40
C LEU A 160 16.49 -12.28 -0.24
N GLY A 161 17.45 -13.22 -0.32
CA GLY A 161 18.88 -12.91 -0.21
C GLY A 161 19.34 -11.81 -1.17
N SER A 162 18.74 -11.71 -2.36
CA SER A 162 19.03 -10.62 -3.31
C SER A 162 18.58 -9.24 -2.85
N LEU A 163 17.63 -9.12 -1.92
CA LEU A 163 17.18 -7.84 -1.35
C LEU A 163 18.09 -7.32 -0.23
N PHE A 164 18.90 -8.21 0.35
CA PHE A 164 19.73 -7.89 1.51
C PHE A 164 21.22 -8.18 1.30
N ASN A 165 21.61 -8.65 0.11
CA ASN A 165 23.02 -8.82 -0.27
C ASN A 165 23.61 -7.48 -0.69
N ALA A 166 24.07 -6.71 0.29
CA ALA A 166 25.05 -5.64 0.13
C ALA A 166 26.08 -5.77 1.26
#